data_AF-A0A941A4D0-F1
#
_entry.id   AF-A0A941A4D0-F1
#
_cell.length_a   1.000
_cell.length_b   1.000
_cell.length_c   1.000
_cell.angle_alpha   90.00
_cell.angle_beta   90.00
_cell.angle_gamma   90.00
#
_symmetry.space_group_name_H-M   'P 1'
#
loop_
_entity.id
_entity.type
_entity.pdbx_description
1 polymer ?
#
loop_
_entity_poly.entity_id
_entity_poly.type
_entity_poly.pdbx_seq_one_letter_code
_entity_poly.pdbx_strand_id
1 'polypeptide(L)'
;MFCHPVDATMAGAHLIGGEANSRRRPAFQSLARGGSARYASCTVANAEREAHFKPIVKSCHRTDGFCQGESRPMRTAPEPRRIVIRGGSALRAPQTGLSLIELLIGMSLMAVALLSITAMFSIGYSDVHGGGKTTMATAAARQILEDMQALPFDRLVNLNNFNTTNAGSLPASNPERDLARKWRYALAGEGTGWPVYSVAEKAMWSTLTISGIPLGVNGQIAVVQDSPTLRRITVTVQLPGRMAGAPIPVQLATIISRL
;
A
#
# COMPACT_ATOMS: atom_id res chain seq x y z
N MET A 1 -32.63 -5.89 3.25
CA MET A 1 -31.63 -4.88 2.82
C MET A 1 -32.28 -4.08 1.71
N PHE A 2 -32.86 -2.94 2.07
CA PHE A 2 -33.68 -2.10 1.21
C PHE A 2 -32.80 -1.07 0.50
N CYS A 3 -32.89 -1.00 -0.83
CA CYS A 3 -32.31 0.08 -1.61
C CYS A 3 -33.37 1.19 -1.78
N HIS A 4 -33.10 2.38 -1.27
CA HIS A 4 -33.85 3.59 -1.61
C HIS A 4 -33.15 4.32 -2.78
N PRO A 5 -33.89 4.85 -3.75
CA PRO A 5 -33.36 5.78 -4.74
C PRO A 5 -33.23 7.18 -4.10
N VAL A 6 -32.16 7.90 -4.44
CA VAL A 6 -31.96 9.30 -4.07
C VAL A 6 -32.44 10.18 -5.22
N ASP A 7 -33.41 11.04 -4.91
CA ASP A 7 -33.97 12.04 -5.80
C ASP A 7 -32.93 13.11 -6.18
N ALA A 8 -32.84 13.39 -7.48
CA ALA A 8 -32.06 14.49 -8.04
C ALA A 8 -32.93 15.76 -8.08
N THR A 9 -32.76 16.65 -7.09
CA THR A 9 -33.37 17.98 -7.13
C THR A 9 -32.53 18.91 -7.99
N MET A 10 -33.08 19.26 -9.17
CA MET A 10 -32.63 20.38 -10.00
C MET A 10 -32.86 21.70 -9.26
N ALA A 11 -31.80 22.49 -9.09
CA ALA A 11 -31.88 23.90 -8.71
C ALA A 11 -31.41 24.76 -9.89
N GLY A 12 -32.34 25.57 -10.41
CA GLY A 12 -32.13 26.48 -11.53
C GLY A 12 -31.25 27.67 -11.17
N ALA A 13 -30.47 28.12 -12.16
CA ALA A 13 -29.76 29.38 -12.11
C ALA A 13 -30.43 30.38 -13.07
N HIS A 14 -30.85 31.48 -12.48
CA HIS A 14 -31.57 32.62 -13.03
C HIS A 14 -30.65 33.50 -13.89
N LEU A 15 -31.15 33.94 -15.05
CA LEU A 15 -30.52 34.85 -16.00
C LEU A 15 -30.62 36.31 -15.52
N ILE A 16 -29.50 37.04 -15.50
CA ILE A 16 -29.36 38.51 -15.63
C ILE A 16 -27.95 38.70 -16.24
N GLY A 17 -27.68 39.27 -17.42
CA GLY A 17 -28.26 40.43 -18.09
C GLY A 17 -27.36 41.65 -17.83
N GLY A 18 -26.33 41.92 -18.67
CA GLY A 18 -25.44 43.08 -18.48
C GLY A 18 -24.40 43.28 -19.58
N GLU A 19 -24.51 44.41 -20.27
CA GLU A 19 -23.90 44.83 -21.54
C GLU A 19 -22.36 44.95 -21.66
N ALA A 20 -21.91 44.64 -22.87
CA ALA A 20 -21.00 45.39 -23.77
C ALA A 20 -19.78 46.15 -23.20
N ASN A 21 -18.57 45.75 -23.63
CA ASN A 21 -17.66 46.71 -24.25
C ASN A 21 -16.72 46.06 -25.29
N SER A 22 -16.73 46.67 -26.47
CA SER A 22 -16.01 46.34 -27.68
C SER A 22 -14.65 47.03 -27.68
N ARG A 23 -13.56 46.29 -27.97
CA ARG A 23 -12.37 46.86 -28.65
C ARG A 23 -11.46 45.77 -29.25
N ARG A 24 -11.75 45.52 -30.53
CA ARG A 24 -10.83 45.35 -31.68
C ARG A 24 -9.37 44.96 -31.40
N ARG A 25 -8.89 43.88 -32.05
CA ARG A 25 -7.88 43.80 -33.16
C ARG A 25 -7.26 42.37 -33.24
N PRO A 26 -6.60 41.94 -34.34
CA PRO A 26 -7.28 41.17 -35.39
C PRO A 26 -6.59 39.82 -35.74
N ALA A 27 -7.34 39.04 -36.52
CA ALA A 27 -6.91 38.16 -37.61
C ALA A 27 -5.60 37.35 -37.48
N PHE A 28 -5.77 36.04 -37.24
CA PHE A 28 -4.96 35.02 -37.90
C PHE A 28 -5.89 33.94 -38.46
N GLN A 29 -6.17 34.03 -39.76
CA GLN A 29 -6.75 32.96 -40.57
C GLN A 29 -5.61 32.15 -41.20
N SER A 30 -5.59 30.85 -40.97
CA SER A 30 -5.07 29.80 -41.87
C SER A 30 -5.50 28.47 -41.25
N LEU A 31 -6.72 27.98 -41.50
CA LEU A 31 -7.19 27.22 -42.66
C LEU A 31 -6.48 25.86 -42.90
N ALA A 32 -7.24 24.82 -42.57
CA ALA A 32 -7.36 23.52 -43.23
C ALA A 32 -6.27 22.43 -43.05
N ARG A 33 -6.62 21.42 -42.25
CA ARG A 33 -6.87 20.01 -42.63
C ARG A 33 -7.09 19.24 -41.32
N GLY A 34 -8.23 18.61 -41.04
CA GLY A 34 -8.88 17.61 -41.88
C GLY A 34 -8.32 16.23 -41.51
N GLY A 35 -8.72 15.70 -40.34
CA GLY A 35 -8.25 14.41 -39.83
C GLY A 35 -9.26 13.82 -38.84
N SER A 36 -10.29 13.17 -39.38
CA SER A 36 -11.26 12.38 -38.63
C SER A 36 -10.59 11.10 -38.14
N ALA A 37 -10.11 11.11 -36.89
CA ALA A 37 -9.63 9.90 -36.22
C ALA A 37 -10.78 9.30 -35.42
N ARG A 38 -11.44 8.31 -36.03
CA ARG A 38 -12.26 7.32 -35.33
C ARG A 38 -11.34 6.60 -34.33
N TYR A 39 -11.47 6.85 -33.04
CA TYR A 39 -10.91 5.93 -32.05
C TYR A 39 -11.90 4.79 -31.87
N ALA A 40 -11.48 3.65 -32.41
CA ALA A 40 -12.11 2.36 -32.24
C ALA A 40 -12.24 2.04 -30.75
N SER A 41 -13.43 1.60 -30.37
CA SER A 41 -13.71 0.88 -29.14
C SER A 41 -12.88 -0.41 -29.15
N CYS A 42 -11.80 -0.47 -28.36
CA CYS A 42 -11.12 -1.73 -28.07
C CYS A 42 -11.90 -2.46 -26.99
N THR A 43 -12.81 -3.34 -27.41
CA THR A 43 -13.20 -4.49 -26.62
C THR A 43 -11.96 -5.36 -26.40
N VAL A 44 -11.37 -5.29 -25.20
CA VAL A 44 -10.32 -6.22 -24.79
C VAL A 44 -10.99 -7.56 -24.51
N ALA A 45 -11.06 -8.38 -25.56
CA ALA A 45 -11.32 -9.79 -25.47
C ALA A 45 -10.16 -10.48 -24.73
N ASN A 46 -10.53 -11.40 -23.84
CA ASN A 46 -9.65 -12.34 -23.16
C ASN A 46 -8.62 -12.95 -24.11
N ALA A 47 -7.35 -12.73 -23.81
CA ALA A 47 -6.27 -13.54 -24.33
C ALA A 47 -5.56 -14.17 -23.14
N GLU A 48 -5.92 -15.42 -22.87
CA GLU A 48 -5.11 -16.38 -22.13
C GLU A 48 -3.68 -16.34 -22.68
N ARG A 49 -2.74 -15.88 -21.86
CA ARG A 49 -1.33 -16.14 -22.08
C ARG A 49 -0.78 -16.77 -20.81
N GLU A 50 -0.61 -18.08 -20.90
CA GLU A 50 0.29 -18.86 -20.06
C GLU A 50 1.68 -18.22 -20.07
N ALA A 51 1.95 -17.38 -19.08
CA ALA A 51 3.30 -16.96 -18.76
C ALA A 51 3.92 -17.97 -17.81
N HIS A 52 4.59 -18.94 -18.44
CA HIS A 52 5.61 -19.83 -17.90
C HIS A 52 6.42 -19.19 -16.76
N PHE A 53 6.00 -19.47 -15.51
CA PHE A 53 6.63 -18.96 -14.30
C PHE A 53 7.96 -19.71 -14.07
N LYS A 54 9.09 -19.09 -14.45
CA LYS A 54 10.42 -19.53 -14.00
C LYS A 54 10.64 -19.01 -12.58
N PRO A 55 10.80 -19.86 -11.55
CA PRO A 55 11.18 -19.39 -10.23
C PRO A 55 12.64 -18.94 -10.26
N ILE A 56 12.88 -17.63 -10.18
CA ILE A 56 14.19 -17.06 -9.85
C ILE A 56 14.34 -17.20 -8.32
N VAL A 57 14.98 -18.29 -7.92
CA VAL A 57 15.50 -18.49 -6.56
C VAL A 57 16.64 -17.49 -6.38
N LYS A 58 16.36 -16.36 -5.73
CA LYS A 58 17.40 -15.41 -5.31
C LYS A 58 18.00 -15.92 -4.00
N SER A 59 19.19 -16.49 -4.14
CA SER A 59 20.10 -16.92 -3.08
C SER A 59 20.22 -15.86 -1.98
N CYS A 60 19.80 -16.19 -0.76
CA CYS A 60 20.06 -15.40 0.43
C CYS A 60 21.54 -15.57 0.83
N HIS A 61 22.30 -14.50 0.68
CA HIS A 61 23.66 -14.42 1.22
C HIS A 61 23.60 -14.17 2.73
N ARG A 62 23.98 -15.23 3.44
CA ARG A 62 24.53 -15.34 4.80
C ARG A 62 25.33 -14.11 5.29
N THR A 63 25.10 -13.71 6.54
CA THR A 63 26.11 -13.50 7.61
C THR A 63 25.35 -13.19 8.92
N ASP A 64 25.30 -14.09 9.89
CA ASP A 64 26.30 -14.37 10.95
C ASP A 64 25.84 -13.74 12.26
N GLY A 65 25.20 -14.56 13.09
CA GLY A 65 24.60 -14.13 14.36
C GLY A 65 24.28 -15.31 15.26
N PHE A 66 25.33 -16.05 15.63
CA PHE A 66 25.51 -16.59 16.97
C PHE A 66 24.35 -17.40 17.59
N CYS A 67 24.14 -18.62 17.10
CA CYS A 67 23.60 -19.69 17.94
C CYS A 67 24.79 -20.33 18.67
N GLN A 68 24.98 -19.98 19.94
CA GLN A 68 25.87 -20.68 20.85
C GLN A 68 25.44 -22.15 20.89
N GLY A 69 26.31 -23.01 20.36
CA GLY A 69 26.16 -24.45 20.39
C GLY A 69 26.33 -24.95 21.82
N GLU A 70 25.22 -25.38 22.42
CA GLU A 70 25.28 -26.36 23.50
C GLU A 70 25.33 -27.75 22.85
N SER A 71 26.56 -28.15 22.52
CA SER A 71 26.91 -29.47 22.01
C SER A 71 26.55 -30.53 23.06
N ARG A 72 25.31 -31.01 23.04
CA ARG A 72 24.95 -32.20 23.81
C ARG A 72 25.65 -33.41 23.18
N PRO A 73 26.30 -34.26 24.00
CA PRO A 73 27.04 -35.41 23.52
C PRO A 73 26.10 -36.36 22.74
N MET A 74 26.61 -36.76 21.58
CA MET A 74 26.04 -37.70 20.64
C MET A 74 25.66 -38.99 21.39
N ARG A 75 24.36 -39.14 21.69
CA ARG A 75 23.82 -40.32 22.34
C ARG A 75 24.00 -41.49 21.38
N THR A 76 24.85 -42.42 21.78
CA THR A 76 25.13 -43.70 21.13
C THR A 76 23.83 -44.36 20.66
N ALA A 77 23.86 -44.79 19.40
CA ALA A 77 22.75 -45.46 18.72
C ALA A 77 22.26 -46.67 19.54
N PRO A 78 20.95 -46.77 19.85
CA PRO A 78 20.40 -47.97 20.44
C PRO A 78 20.47 -49.12 19.42
N GLU A 79 20.92 -50.29 19.90
CA GLU A 79 20.98 -51.53 19.13
C GLU A 79 19.69 -51.83 18.34
N PRO A 80 19.81 -52.46 17.16
CA PRO A 80 18.67 -52.99 16.44
C PRO A 80 18.10 -54.19 17.20
N ARG A 81 17.17 -53.95 18.13
CA ARG A 81 16.29 -55.00 18.65
C ARG A 81 15.49 -55.53 17.47
N ARG A 82 15.87 -56.72 16.98
CA ARG A 82 15.04 -57.56 16.10
C ARG A 82 13.71 -57.81 16.81
N ILE A 83 12.72 -56.99 16.47
CA ILE A 83 11.32 -57.29 16.77
C ILE A 83 11.00 -58.51 15.91
N VAL A 84 11.03 -59.68 16.54
CA VAL A 84 10.45 -60.90 15.98
C VAL A 84 8.96 -60.62 15.91
N ILE A 85 8.48 -60.17 14.76
CA ILE A 85 7.06 -60.12 14.43
C ILE A 85 6.62 -61.58 14.31
N ARG A 86 6.31 -62.17 15.45
CA ARG A 86 5.67 -63.48 15.54
C ARG A 86 4.37 -63.33 14.78
N GLY A 87 4.24 -64.08 13.68
CA GLY A 87 3.05 -64.14 12.85
C GLY A 87 1.85 -64.51 13.71
N GLY A 88 1.17 -63.49 14.22
CA GLY A 88 -0.13 -63.61 14.85
C GLY A 88 -1.13 -63.84 13.75
N SER A 89 -1.78 -64.99 13.80
CA SER A 89 -2.92 -65.39 12.99
C SER A 89 -3.77 -64.18 12.63
N ALA A 90 -4.01 -64.01 11.33
CA ALA A 90 -4.96 -63.05 10.79
C ALA A 90 -6.34 -63.35 11.37
N LEU A 91 -6.62 -62.83 12.56
CA LEU A 91 -7.96 -62.73 13.11
C LEU A 91 -8.68 -61.82 12.12
N ARG A 92 -9.51 -62.42 11.27
CA ARG A 92 -10.54 -61.74 10.50
C ARG A 92 -11.35 -60.95 11.52
N ALA A 93 -10.98 -59.69 11.72
CA ALA A 93 -11.79 -58.75 12.46
C ALA A 93 -13.15 -58.73 11.75
N PRO A 94 -14.26 -59.00 12.45
CA PRO A 94 -15.58 -58.91 11.85
C PRO A 94 -15.69 -57.51 11.23
N GLN A 95 -15.96 -57.46 9.92
CA GLN A 95 -16.18 -56.22 9.20
C GLN A 95 -17.48 -55.60 9.73
N THR A 96 -17.39 -54.90 10.85
CA THR A 96 -18.44 -54.02 11.33
C THR A 96 -18.51 -52.85 10.36
N GLY A 97 -19.59 -52.79 9.57
CA GLY A 97 -19.86 -51.65 8.71
C GLY A 97 -19.89 -50.36 9.53
N LEU A 98 -19.38 -49.27 8.95
CA LEU A 98 -19.41 -47.93 9.53
C LEU A 98 -20.81 -47.63 10.05
N SER A 99 -20.92 -47.37 11.36
CA SER A 99 -22.20 -46.99 11.94
C SER A 99 -22.59 -45.61 11.42
N LEU A 100 -23.88 -45.39 11.16
CA LEU A 100 -24.40 -44.08 10.72
C LEU A 100 -23.99 -42.96 11.68
N ILE A 101 -23.89 -43.26 12.98
CA ILE A 101 -23.46 -42.28 13.98
C ILE A 101 -21.97 -41.94 13.86
N GLU A 102 -21.11 -42.90 13.52
CA GLU A 102 -19.68 -42.67 13.32
C GLU A 102 -19.45 -41.79 12.08
N LEU A 103 -20.22 -42.03 11.01
CA LEU A 103 -20.17 -41.20 9.82
C LEU A 103 -20.59 -39.74 10.12
N LEU A 104 -21.67 -39.54 10.90
CA LEU A 104 -22.11 -38.21 11.31
C LEU A 104 -21.05 -37.50 12.17
N ILE A 105 -20.44 -38.20 13.13
CA ILE A 105 -19.36 -37.65 13.94
C ILE A 105 -18.16 -37.30 13.05
N GLY A 106 -17.75 -38.19 12.15
CA GLY A 106 -16.63 -37.96 11.22
C GLY A 106 -16.86 -36.73 10.32
N MET A 107 -18.06 -36.59 9.75
CA MET A 107 -18.41 -35.41 8.94
C MET A 107 -18.38 -34.13 9.77
N SER A 108 -18.87 -34.16 11.02
CA SER A 108 -18.83 -32.98 11.90
C SER A 108 -17.40 -32.56 12.24
N LEU A 109 -16.50 -33.51 12.52
CA LEU A 109 -15.09 -33.23 12.80
C LEU A 109 -14.37 -32.69 11.56
N MET A 110 -14.64 -33.26 10.39
CA MET A 110 -14.09 -32.77 9.13
C MET A 110 -14.56 -31.34 8.84
N ALA A 111 -15.85 -31.03 9.08
CA ALA A 111 -16.38 -29.69 8.88
C ALA A 111 -15.72 -28.66 9.80
N VAL A 112 -15.54 -28.97 11.09
CA VAL A 112 -14.85 -28.09 12.04
C VAL A 112 -13.37 -27.90 11.65
N ALA A 113 -12.70 -28.95 11.20
CA ALA A 113 -11.32 -28.87 10.73
C ALA A 113 -11.19 -27.92 9.51
N LEU A 114 -12.03 -28.07 8.50
CA LEU A 114 -12.02 -27.18 7.32
C LEU A 114 -12.37 -25.73 7.67
N LEU A 115 -13.30 -25.52 8.59
CA LEU A 115 -13.64 -24.19 9.09
C LEU A 115 -12.44 -23.52 9.78
N SER A 116 -11.69 -24.28 10.60
CA SER A 116 -10.49 -23.76 11.29
C SER A 116 -9.38 -23.35 10.33
N ILE A 117 -9.12 -24.14 9.29
CA ILE A 117 -8.13 -23.84 8.24
C ILE A 117 -8.54 -22.58 7.47
N THR A 118 -9.83 -22.46 7.13
CA THR A 118 -10.37 -21.28 6.43
C THR A 118 -10.20 -20.01 7.26
N ALA A 119 -10.45 -20.08 8.57
CA ALA A 119 -10.25 -18.95 9.47
C ALA A 119 -8.78 -18.50 9.55
N MET A 120 -7.83 -19.44 9.59
CA MET A 120 -6.40 -19.13 9.58
C MET A 120 -5.95 -18.41 8.30
N PHE A 121 -6.45 -18.82 7.13
CA PHE A 121 -6.12 -18.15 5.87
C PHE A 121 -6.64 -16.71 5.80
N SER A 122 -7.85 -16.46 6.30
CA SER A 122 -8.42 -15.10 6.32
C SER A 122 -7.58 -14.15 7.18
N ILE A 123 -7.19 -14.61 8.37
CA ILE A 123 -6.33 -13.85 9.29
C ILE A 123 -4.96 -13.60 8.64
N GLY A 124 -4.31 -14.66 8.14
CA GLY A 124 -3.00 -14.56 7.51
C GLY A 124 -2.96 -13.60 6.30
N TYR A 125 -4.00 -13.61 5.46
CA TYR A 125 -4.09 -12.70 4.32
C TYR A 125 -4.17 -11.23 4.76
N SER A 126 -4.98 -10.94 5.79
CA SER A 126 -5.11 -9.57 6.32
C SER A 126 -3.80 -9.06 6.94
N ASP A 127 -3.07 -9.93 7.64
CA ASP A 127 -1.79 -9.58 8.27
C ASP A 127 -0.69 -9.33 7.23
N VAL A 128 -0.63 -10.13 6.15
CA VAL A 128 0.31 -9.91 5.04
C VAL A 128 0.02 -8.60 4.33
N HIS A 129 -1.25 -8.29 4.07
CA HIS A 129 -1.61 -7.02 3.44
C HIS A 129 -1.30 -5.82 4.35
N GLY A 130 -1.53 -5.96 5.67
CA GLY A 130 -1.15 -4.96 6.66
C GLY A 130 0.36 -4.73 6.72
N GLY A 131 1.17 -5.80 6.77
CA GLY A 131 2.63 -5.73 6.75
C GLY A 131 3.20 -5.18 5.44
N GLY A 132 2.52 -5.42 4.32
CA GLY A 132 2.82 -4.77 3.05
C GLY A 132 2.69 -3.25 3.18
N LYS A 133 1.56 -2.75 3.70
CA LYS A 133 1.32 -1.31 3.87
C LYS A 133 2.33 -0.64 4.81
N THR A 134 2.75 -1.30 5.89
CA THR A 134 3.78 -0.74 6.80
C THR A 134 5.14 -0.60 6.11
N THR A 135 5.53 -1.61 5.33
CA THR A 135 6.76 -1.57 4.53
C THR A 135 6.72 -0.43 3.51
N MET A 136 5.58 -0.27 2.83
CA MET A 136 5.37 0.81 1.86
C MET A 136 5.37 2.20 2.51
N ALA A 137 4.68 2.37 3.65
CA ALA A 137 4.70 3.62 4.40
C ALA A 137 6.10 3.98 4.88
N THR A 138 6.88 2.99 5.32
CA THR A 138 8.28 3.20 5.71
C THR A 138 9.15 3.63 4.51
N ALA A 139 8.97 2.99 3.35
CA ALA A 139 9.68 3.38 2.13
C ALA A 139 9.32 4.80 1.69
N ALA A 140 8.04 5.16 1.70
CA ALA A 140 7.58 6.51 1.40
C ALA A 140 8.14 7.54 2.38
N ALA A 141 8.15 7.24 3.68
CA ALA A 141 8.73 8.12 4.69
C ALA A 141 10.24 8.32 4.50
N ARG A 142 10.99 7.27 4.13
CA ARG A 142 12.42 7.39 3.79
C ARG A 142 12.64 8.29 2.58
N GLN A 143 11.87 8.09 1.52
CA GLN A 143 11.97 8.93 0.33
C GLN A 143 11.68 10.41 0.62
N ILE A 144 10.72 10.71 1.51
CA ILE A 144 10.46 12.08 1.97
C ILE A 144 11.70 12.64 2.68
N LEU A 145 12.34 11.85 3.56
CA LEU A 145 13.55 12.28 4.26
C LEU A 145 14.72 12.51 3.28
N GLU A 146 14.87 11.69 2.25
CA GLU A 146 15.87 11.87 1.19
C GLU A 146 15.59 13.15 0.38
N ASP A 147 14.34 13.39 0.00
CA ASP A 147 13.94 14.61 -0.69
C ASP A 147 14.17 15.87 0.17
N MET A 148 13.98 15.77 1.50
CA MET A 148 14.25 16.88 2.43
C MET A 148 15.74 17.21 2.54
N GLN A 149 16.63 16.23 2.37
CA GLN A 149 18.09 16.48 2.34
C GLN A 149 18.53 17.27 1.10
N ALA A 150 17.75 17.26 0.02
CA ALA A 150 18.02 18.06 -1.17
C ALA A 150 17.65 19.55 -1.00
N LEU A 151 16.94 19.92 0.07
CA LEU A 151 16.55 21.30 0.32
C LEU A 151 17.65 22.08 1.07
N PRO A 152 17.81 23.39 0.79
CA PRO A 152 18.67 24.24 1.59
C PRO A 152 18.25 24.22 3.07
N PHE A 153 19.22 24.11 3.98
CA PHE A 153 18.97 23.97 5.41
C PHE A 153 17.98 25.01 5.96
N ASP A 154 18.14 26.27 5.57
CA ASP A 154 17.32 27.40 6.05
C ASP A 154 15.84 27.23 5.67
N ARG A 155 15.53 26.59 4.54
CA ARG A 155 14.18 26.37 4.01
C ARG A 155 13.41 25.23 4.69
N LEU A 156 14.07 24.34 5.43
CA LEU A 156 13.42 23.18 6.07
C LEU A 156 12.28 23.59 7.03
N VAL A 157 12.37 24.75 7.67
CA VAL A 157 11.34 25.26 8.58
C VAL A 157 9.99 25.52 7.88
N ASN A 158 9.99 25.80 6.58
CA ASN A 158 8.78 26.05 5.80
C ASN A 158 7.91 24.79 5.63
N LEU A 159 8.48 23.61 5.87
CA LEU A 159 7.77 22.33 5.83
C LEU A 159 7.20 21.90 7.19
N ASN A 160 7.43 22.70 8.24
CA ASN A 160 6.94 22.35 9.56
C ASN A 160 5.41 22.34 9.58
N ASN A 161 4.83 21.29 10.16
CA ASN A 161 3.39 21.03 10.20
C ASN A 161 2.73 20.80 8.83
N PHE A 162 3.52 20.49 7.79
CA PHE A 162 2.94 20.05 6.52
C PHE A 162 2.12 18.77 6.74
N ASN A 163 0.88 18.78 6.28
CA ASN A 163 -0.05 17.66 6.39
C ASN A 163 -0.71 17.40 5.04
N THR A 164 -0.49 16.19 4.51
CA THR A 164 -1.05 15.77 3.22
C THR A 164 -2.58 15.81 3.16
N THR A 165 -3.34 15.73 4.25
CA THR A 165 -4.80 15.85 4.18
C THR A 165 -5.28 17.30 4.21
N ASN A 166 -4.43 18.26 4.57
CA ASN A 166 -4.79 19.67 4.73
C ASN A 166 -4.10 20.53 3.66
N ALA A 167 -4.84 20.94 2.63
CA ALA A 167 -4.32 21.81 1.57
C ALA A 167 -3.80 23.17 2.08
N GLY A 168 -4.36 23.68 3.19
CA GLY A 168 -3.89 24.92 3.81
C GLY A 168 -2.51 24.81 4.45
N SER A 169 -1.98 23.59 4.65
CA SER A 169 -0.63 23.37 5.15
C SER A 169 0.44 23.43 4.05
N LEU A 170 0.04 23.61 2.78
CA LEU A 170 0.97 23.64 1.65
C LEU A 170 1.91 24.85 1.74
N PRO A 171 3.24 24.66 1.61
CA PRO A 171 4.19 25.76 1.58
C PRO A 171 3.89 26.74 0.44
N ALA A 172 4.08 28.04 0.68
CA ALA A 172 3.82 29.08 -0.32
C ALA A 172 4.91 29.15 -1.42
N SER A 173 6.14 28.77 -1.08
CA SER A 173 7.33 28.96 -1.90
C SER A 173 7.77 27.69 -2.64
N ASN A 174 8.37 27.87 -3.81
CA ASN A 174 9.15 26.82 -4.47
C ASN A 174 10.60 26.88 -3.97
N PRO A 175 11.29 25.73 -3.85
CA PRO A 175 10.92 24.37 -4.28
C PRO A 175 10.08 23.53 -3.28
N GLU A 176 9.83 24.03 -2.07
CA GLU A 176 9.20 23.28 -0.98
C GLU A 176 7.77 22.85 -1.33
N ARG A 177 7.02 23.72 -2.00
CA ARG A 177 5.66 23.45 -2.48
C ARG A 177 5.61 22.28 -3.47
N ASP A 178 6.58 22.19 -4.37
CA ASP A 178 6.61 21.15 -5.41
C ASP A 178 6.92 19.77 -4.79
N LEU A 179 7.81 19.72 -3.80
CA LEU A 179 8.06 18.51 -2.99
C LEU A 179 6.83 18.12 -2.15
N ALA A 180 6.19 19.09 -1.48
CA ALA A 180 4.99 18.84 -0.71
C ALA A 180 3.85 18.25 -1.58
N ARG A 181 3.70 18.76 -2.82
CA ARG A 181 2.76 18.22 -3.81
C ARG A 181 3.14 16.81 -4.28
N LYS A 182 4.43 16.55 -4.53
CA LYS A 182 4.97 15.21 -4.83
C LYS A 182 4.61 14.21 -3.72
N TRP A 183 4.86 14.55 -2.46
CA TRP A 183 4.57 13.69 -1.31
C TRP A 183 3.08 13.47 -1.09
N ARG A 184 2.27 14.52 -1.26
CA ARG A 184 0.81 14.42 -1.22
C ARG A 184 0.29 13.40 -2.24
N TYR A 185 0.75 13.52 -3.48
CA TYR A 185 0.33 12.62 -4.54
C TYR A 185 0.72 11.17 -4.23
N ALA A 186 1.95 10.93 -3.76
CA ALA A 186 2.42 9.60 -3.39
C ALA A 186 1.61 8.96 -2.24
N LEU A 187 1.33 9.73 -1.18
CA LEU A 187 0.71 9.20 0.04
C LEU A 187 -0.82 9.14 -0.05
N ALA A 188 -1.47 10.21 -0.50
CA ALA A 188 -2.92 10.35 -0.43
C ALA A 188 -3.57 10.56 -1.82
N GLY A 189 -2.80 10.58 -2.91
CA GLY A 189 -3.31 10.70 -4.27
C GLY A 189 -3.81 12.10 -4.62
N GLU A 190 -4.84 12.15 -5.45
CA GLU A 190 -5.56 13.38 -5.82
C GLU A 190 -6.64 13.68 -4.78
N GLY A 191 -6.89 14.96 -4.51
CA GLY A 191 -7.86 15.38 -3.50
C GLY A 191 -8.39 16.78 -3.75
N THR A 192 -9.58 17.06 -3.22
CA THR A 192 -10.18 18.39 -3.27
C THR A 192 -9.36 19.39 -2.48
N GLY A 193 -9.36 20.65 -2.92
CA GLY A 193 -8.60 21.74 -2.29
C GLY A 193 -7.11 21.78 -2.65
N TRP A 194 -6.57 20.78 -3.35
CA TRP A 194 -5.19 20.79 -3.85
C TRP A 194 -5.11 21.37 -5.27
N PRO A 195 -4.01 22.07 -5.61
CA PRO A 195 -3.77 22.49 -6.99
C PRO A 195 -3.79 21.30 -7.94
N VAL A 196 -4.43 21.46 -9.10
CA VAL A 196 -4.54 20.41 -10.12
C VAL A 196 -3.14 19.95 -10.54
N TYR A 197 -2.92 18.65 -10.55
CA TYR A 197 -1.66 18.04 -10.99
C TYR A 197 -1.64 17.91 -12.51
N SER A 198 -0.58 18.42 -13.13
CA SER A 198 -0.34 18.22 -14.56
C SER A 198 -0.01 16.75 -14.85
N VAL A 199 -0.24 16.32 -16.09
CA VAL A 199 0.08 14.94 -16.53
C VAL A 199 1.58 14.66 -16.41
N ALA A 200 2.43 15.65 -16.67
CA ALA A 200 3.88 15.53 -16.52
C ALA A 200 4.30 15.30 -15.07
N GLU A 201 3.73 16.05 -14.12
CA GLU A 201 3.98 15.86 -12.69
C GLU A 201 3.58 14.45 -12.23
N LYS A 202 2.38 14.00 -12.61
CA LYS A 202 1.90 12.64 -12.29
C LYS A 202 2.84 11.57 -12.85
N ALA A 203 3.29 11.73 -14.09
CA ALA A 203 4.24 10.81 -14.71
C ALA A 203 5.57 10.76 -13.96
N MET A 204 6.13 11.93 -13.59
CA MET A 204 7.38 12.01 -12.84
C MET A 204 7.28 11.38 -11.44
N TRP A 205 6.13 11.50 -10.78
CA TRP A 205 5.95 11.05 -9.39
C TRP A 205 5.36 9.65 -9.26
N SER A 206 4.99 9.01 -10.38
CA SER A 206 4.52 7.63 -10.42
C SER A 206 5.52 6.61 -9.86
N THR A 207 6.80 6.96 -9.79
CA THR A 207 7.87 6.16 -9.16
C THR A 207 7.70 6.01 -7.65
N LEU A 208 6.93 6.91 -7.02
CA LEU A 208 6.67 6.92 -5.58
C LEU A 208 5.39 6.16 -5.21
N THR A 209 4.57 5.84 -6.22
CA THR A 209 3.36 5.04 -6.06
C THR A 209 3.67 3.61 -6.50
N ILE A 210 3.06 2.64 -5.84
CA ILE A 210 3.28 1.23 -6.17
C ILE A 210 2.21 0.83 -7.17
N SER A 211 2.65 0.48 -8.37
CA SER A 211 1.75 0.19 -9.50
C SER A 211 0.80 1.36 -9.84
N GLY A 212 1.24 2.61 -9.61
CA GLY A 212 0.44 3.79 -9.88
C GLY A 212 -0.65 4.11 -8.84
N ILE A 213 -0.78 3.30 -7.79
CA ILE A 213 -1.83 3.45 -6.78
C ILE A 213 -1.25 4.19 -5.55
N PRO A 214 -1.84 5.33 -5.13
CA PRO A 214 -1.43 6.01 -3.92
C PRO A 214 -1.80 5.17 -2.69
N LEU A 215 -1.04 5.33 -1.60
CA LEU A 215 -1.25 4.55 -0.38
C LEU A 215 -2.62 4.82 0.29
N GLY A 216 -3.20 5.99 0.05
CA GLY A 216 -4.45 6.43 0.68
C GLY A 216 -4.30 6.75 2.16
N VAL A 217 -3.13 7.27 2.57
CA VAL A 217 -2.74 7.46 3.97
C VAL A 217 -2.38 8.92 4.25
N ASN A 218 -2.48 9.33 5.52
CA ASN A 218 -2.06 10.66 5.94
C ASN A 218 -0.57 10.69 6.26
N GLY A 219 0.21 11.51 5.54
CA GLY A 219 1.55 11.95 5.93
C GLY A 219 1.56 13.32 6.62
N GLN A 220 2.32 13.42 7.70
CA GLN A 220 2.61 14.65 8.42
C GLN A 220 4.12 14.82 8.62
N ILE A 221 4.60 16.05 8.51
CA ILE A 221 5.99 16.42 8.73
C ILE A 221 6.07 17.39 9.91
N ALA A 222 6.98 17.09 10.84
CA ALA A 222 7.35 18.00 11.92
C ALA A 222 8.84 18.32 11.81
N VAL A 223 9.16 19.61 11.86
CA VAL A 223 10.54 20.09 11.84
C VAL A 223 10.77 20.86 13.13
N VAL A 224 11.66 20.33 13.98
CA VAL A 224 12.04 20.93 15.26
C VAL A 224 13.44 21.50 15.14
N GLN A 225 13.58 22.79 15.46
CA GLN A 225 14.89 23.44 15.53
C GLN A 225 15.49 23.20 16.91
N ASP A 226 16.41 22.23 17.01
CA ASP A 226 17.12 21.92 18.24
C ASP A 226 18.26 22.95 18.48
N SER A 227 18.86 23.48 17.42
CA SER A 227 19.85 24.57 17.48
C SER A 227 19.88 25.39 16.18
N PRO A 228 20.63 26.52 16.10
CA PRO A 228 20.79 27.26 14.84
C PRO A 228 21.37 26.43 13.68
N THR A 229 22.12 25.37 13.99
CA THR A 229 22.79 24.51 13.01
C THR A 229 22.22 23.09 12.98
N LEU A 230 21.26 22.75 13.85
CA LEU A 230 20.72 21.41 13.98
C LEU A 230 19.19 21.42 13.94
N ARG A 231 18.62 20.67 12.99
CA ARG A 231 17.19 20.49 12.82
C ARG A 231 16.84 19.00 12.85
N ARG A 232 15.86 18.65 13.67
CA ARG A 232 15.28 17.31 13.71
C ARG A 232 14.03 17.29 12.85
N ILE A 233 13.97 16.34 11.94
CA ILE A 233 12.84 16.13 11.07
C ILE A 233 12.19 14.82 11.47
N THR A 234 10.88 14.86 11.72
CA THR A 234 10.05 13.68 11.97
C THR A 234 8.98 13.59 10.90
N VAL A 235 8.98 12.47 10.17
CA VAL A 235 7.94 12.12 9.20
C VAL A 235 7.05 11.07 9.82
N THR A 236 5.75 11.36 9.88
CA THR A 236 4.73 10.44 10.40
C THR A 236 3.78 10.07 9.27
N VAL A 237 3.64 8.77 9.01
CA VAL A 237 2.64 8.23 8.07
C VAL A 237 1.62 7.43 8.87
N GLN A 238 0.34 7.82 8.81
CA GLN A 238 -0.74 7.19 9.53
C GLN A 238 -1.44 6.16 8.64
N LEU A 239 -1.23 4.88 8.96
CA LEU A 239 -1.93 3.77 8.30
C LEU A 239 -3.30 3.57 8.96
N PRO A 240 -4.33 3.13 8.20
CA PRO A 240 -5.56 2.67 8.80
C PRO A 240 -5.28 1.44 9.67
N GLY A 241 -5.65 1.49 10.95
CA GLY A 241 -5.48 0.34 11.84
C GLY A 241 -6.53 -0.74 11.64
N ARG A 242 -6.29 -1.87 12.30
CA ARG A 242 -7.18 -3.05 12.30
C ARG A 242 -8.51 -2.79 13.02
N MET A 243 -8.49 -1.90 14.00
CA MET A 243 -9.65 -1.43 14.74
C MET A 243 -10.17 -0.13 14.09
N ALA A 244 -11.47 -0.05 13.85
CA ALA A 244 -12.09 1.15 13.29
C ALA A 244 -11.72 2.38 14.13
N GLY A 245 -11.04 3.35 13.51
CA GLY A 245 -10.71 4.64 14.12
C GLY A 245 -9.34 4.77 14.80
N ALA A 246 -8.56 3.70 14.94
CA ALA A 246 -7.21 3.79 15.52
C ALA A 246 -6.13 3.74 14.43
N PRO A 247 -5.52 4.86 14.01
CA PRO A 247 -4.43 4.84 13.05
C PRO A 247 -3.17 4.22 13.65
N ILE A 248 -2.39 3.50 12.83
CA ILE A 248 -1.07 2.99 13.21
C ILE A 248 -0.02 3.98 12.68
N PRO A 249 0.68 4.73 13.55
CA PRO A 249 1.69 5.68 13.10
C PRO A 249 3.00 4.95 12.75
N VAL A 250 3.46 5.11 11.51
CA VAL A 250 4.83 4.80 11.10
C VAL A 250 5.63 6.10 11.17
N GLN A 251 6.59 6.17 12.09
CA GLN A 251 7.40 7.37 12.31
C GLN A 251 8.86 7.11 11.98
N LEU A 252 9.46 8.01 11.22
CA LEU A 252 10.90 8.09 11.00
C LEU A 252 11.40 9.47 11.39
N ALA A 253 12.53 9.51 12.09
CA ALA A 253 13.17 10.76 12.47
C ALA A 253 14.61 10.77 11.97
N THR A 254 15.08 11.95 11.53
CA THR A 254 16.49 12.19 11.19
C THR A 254 16.92 13.56 11.71
N ILE A 255 18.23 13.74 11.81
CA ILE A 255 18.84 15.01 12.18
C ILE A 255 19.62 15.51 10.97
N ILE A 256 19.34 16.74 10.55
CA ILE A 256 20.14 17.45 9.55
C ILE A 256 20.93 18.52 10.28
N SER A 257 22.23 18.60 9.97
CA SER A 257 23.11 19.63 10.50
C SER A 257 23.68 20.48 9.38
N ARG A 258 23.92 21.75 9.69
CA ARG A 258 24.69 22.70 8.87
C ARG A 258 26.12 22.73 9.41
N LEU A 259 27.07 22.27 8.60
CA LEU A 259 28.50 22.38 8.84
C LEU A 259 29.00 23.79 8.53
#